data_AF-I1IJR8-F1
#
_entry.id   AF-I1IJR8-F1
#
_cell.length_a   1.000
_cell.length_b   1.000
_cell.length_c   1.000
_cell.angle_alpha   90.00
_cell.angle_beta   90.00
_cell.angle_gamma   90.00
#
_symmetry.space_group_name_H-M   'P 1'
#
loop_
_entity.id
_entity.type
_entity.pdbx_description
1 polymer ?
#
loop_
_entity_poly.entity_id
_entity_poly.type
_entity_poly.pdbx_seq_one_letter_code
_entity_poly.pdbx_strand_id
1 'polypeptide(L)'
;MMNAAVHTQYQALASSAFHTHLLPSSKLSSIRSRPRLARRLPIQALKTTHRPNAVATVVAPLERSSSSAASGLTILPSTVDNRLRVIDFHHAEFWCADAASAAARFSSGLGVPVAARSDLSMGNTVHASHLLRSSSPGSSIALLFTAPYADAASSSSSSSSSSTVPSFSADAARAFTAAHGGLAVRTVAVRVADAAEAYHASVEAGARPAFAPVDLGHGFLFAEVELYGDSVLRFVSYPDDTEVPFLPGFENLVSSSSKASEEDYGLTRFDHIVGNVPDLGEVANYIAGFTGFHRFFEFTTEEVGTEESGLNGVVLSEGFDTVLLTVIEPAHGTKRRSQVQTYLDHHGGPGVQHLAMASDDLLATLRKIRARPASMGGFEFLPTPPPSYYDGVRRRIGDVLSEAQIKECEELGVMVDRGDDDGVVLQIFTKPVGDRPTLLLEFIQRIGCMGKDENGKQRGACGGFARGNTTDFIKAYEDYDKTLDAPAPSQTN
;
A
#
# COMPACT_ATOMS: atom_id res chain seq x y z
N MET A 1 -49.19 64.76 -16.12
CA MET A 1 -50.38 64.11 -15.51
C MET A 1 -50.07 62.61 -15.51
N MET A 2 -49.52 62.05 -14.41
CA MET A 2 -50.25 61.40 -13.28
C MET A 2 -51.15 60.24 -13.77
N ASN A 3 -51.21 59.03 -13.22
CA ASN A 3 -50.70 58.35 -12.02
C ASN A 3 -51.01 56.84 -12.25
N ALA A 4 -50.12 55.87 -12.00
CA ALA A 4 -49.89 55.14 -10.74
C ALA A 4 -50.61 53.78 -10.62
N ALA A 5 -49.92 52.86 -9.91
CA ALA A 5 -50.31 51.60 -9.27
C ALA A 5 -50.08 50.27 -10.03
N VAL A 6 -49.47 49.20 -9.46
CA VAL A 6 -48.87 48.92 -8.13
C VAL A 6 -47.97 47.66 -8.21
N HIS A 7 -46.91 47.64 -7.37
CA HIS A 7 -46.01 46.58 -6.83
C HIS A 7 -46.15 45.09 -7.20
N THR A 8 -45.05 44.31 -7.33
CA THR A 8 -44.23 43.70 -6.23
C THR A 8 -42.86 43.22 -6.80
N GLN A 9 -41.68 43.80 -6.46
CA GLN A 9 -40.69 43.48 -5.38
C GLN A 9 -40.18 42.02 -5.33
N TYR A 10 -38.89 41.65 -5.16
CA TYR A 10 -37.59 42.35 -5.08
C TYR A 10 -36.46 41.31 -5.28
N GLN A 11 -35.44 41.66 -6.06
CA GLN A 11 -34.10 41.06 -6.07
C GLN A 11 -33.15 41.98 -5.28
N ALA A 12 -32.07 41.39 -4.75
CA ALA A 12 -30.86 42.01 -4.19
C ALA A 12 -30.87 42.37 -2.69
N LEU A 13 -30.03 41.64 -1.94
CA LEU A 13 -29.28 42.19 -0.81
C LEU A 13 -27.83 41.73 -0.91
N ALA A 14 -26.96 42.73 -1.10
CA ALA A 14 -25.52 42.64 -0.97
C ALA A 14 -25.08 42.99 0.46
N SER A 15 -23.95 42.42 0.87
CA SER A 15 -22.88 43.01 1.69
C SER A 15 -23.24 44.10 2.72
N SER A 16 -23.15 43.78 4.01
CA SER A 16 -22.33 44.52 4.99
C SER A 16 -22.33 43.80 6.35
N ALA A 17 -21.16 43.71 6.99
CA ALA A 17 -20.92 43.91 8.43
C ALA A 17 -19.77 43.00 8.94
N PHE A 18 -18.56 43.55 8.99
CA PHE A 18 -17.64 43.25 10.10
C PHE A 18 -16.99 44.55 10.55
N HIS A 19 -17.39 44.99 11.74
CA HIS A 19 -16.88 46.16 12.43
C HIS A 19 -15.70 45.73 13.31
N THR A 20 -14.63 46.52 13.21
CA THR A 20 -13.42 46.55 14.03
C THR A 20 -13.70 46.69 15.53
N HIS A 21 -13.02 45.89 16.36
CA HIS A 21 -12.67 46.26 17.72
C HIS A 21 -11.15 46.28 17.88
N LEU A 22 -10.63 47.48 18.18
CA LEU A 22 -9.26 47.77 18.58
C LEU A 22 -9.12 47.76 20.11
N LEU A 23 -7.88 47.47 20.55
CA LEU A 23 -7.16 47.89 21.77
C LEU A 23 -6.71 46.73 22.70
N PRO A 24 -5.59 46.85 23.45
CA PRO A 24 -4.42 47.73 23.29
C PRO A 24 -3.05 47.01 23.37
N SER A 25 -2.03 47.73 22.94
CA SER A 25 -0.61 47.38 23.03
C SER A 25 -0.04 47.51 24.44
N SER A 26 0.80 46.56 24.86
CA SER A 26 1.82 46.80 25.89
C SER A 26 3.09 45.96 25.70
N LYS A 27 4.17 46.68 25.40
CA LYS A 27 5.59 46.54 25.75
C LYS A 27 6.21 45.15 26.02
N LEU A 28 7.11 44.77 25.09
CA LEU A 28 8.51 44.36 25.28
C LEU A 28 8.92 43.59 26.55
N SER A 29 9.36 42.34 26.39
CA SER A 29 10.73 41.96 26.79
C SER A 29 11.21 40.71 26.04
N SER A 30 12.44 40.79 25.55
CA SER A 30 13.16 39.74 24.84
C SER A 30 13.78 38.75 25.82
N ILE A 31 13.49 37.46 25.68
CA ILE A 31 14.39 36.40 26.16
C ILE A 31 14.54 35.36 25.04
N ARG A 32 15.64 35.50 24.28
CA ARG A 32 16.22 34.41 23.49
C ARG A 32 16.79 33.39 24.48
N SER A 33 16.25 32.18 24.51
CA SER A 33 16.97 31.02 25.02
C SER A 33 17.00 29.93 23.94
N ARG A 34 18.18 29.77 23.33
CA ARG A 34 18.53 28.63 22.48
C ARG A 34 18.87 27.46 23.40
N PRO A 35 18.34 26.23 23.20
CA PRO A 35 18.95 25.06 23.78
C PRO A 35 20.22 24.72 22.98
N ARG A 36 21.35 24.65 23.69
CA ARG A 36 22.66 24.27 23.17
C ARG A 36 22.67 22.78 22.82
N LEU A 37 23.31 22.45 21.70
CA LEU A 37 23.83 21.12 21.36
C LEU A 37 24.52 20.49 22.59
N ALA A 38 24.00 19.34 23.04
CA ALA A 38 24.72 18.47 23.94
C ALA A 38 25.79 17.71 23.15
N ARG A 39 27.00 17.82 23.68
CA ARG A 39 28.28 17.38 23.15
C ARG A 39 28.40 15.86 23.31
N ARG A 40 28.67 15.13 22.23
CA ARG A 40 29.09 13.72 22.26
C ARG A 40 30.34 13.57 23.14
N LEU A 41 30.32 12.61 24.05
CA LEU A 41 31.52 12.05 24.70
C LEU A 41 31.66 10.58 24.27
N PRO A 42 32.90 10.11 23.99
CA PRO A 42 33.13 8.77 23.46
C PRO A 42 33.22 7.76 24.60
N ILE A 43 32.61 6.59 24.46
CA ILE A 43 32.84 5.45 25.35
C ILE A 43 33.55 4.35 24.54
N GLN A 44 34.64 3.89 25.15
CA GLN A 44 35.70 3.03 24.63
C GLN A 44 35.21 1.67 24.13
N ALA A 45 35.74 1.26 22.98
CA ALA A 45 35.77 -0.11 22.53
C ALA A 45 36.70 -0.94 23.44
N LEU A 46 36.13 -1.91 24.15
CA LEU A 46 36.87 -2.98 24.81
C LEU A 46 37.37 -3.97 23.75
N LYS A 47 38.68 -3.92 23.47
CA LYS A 47 39.40 -4.99 22.77
C LYS A 47 39.63 -6.13 23.75
N THR A 48 38.98 -7.27 23.54
CA THR A 48 39.39 -8.55 24.12
C THR A 48 40.00 -9.41 23.02
N THR A 49 41.33 -9.57 23.10
CA THR A 49 42.12 -10.50 22.32
C THR A 49 41.94 -11.92 22.85
N HIS A 50 41.43 -12.83 22.02
CA HIS A 50 41.67 -14.27 22.20
C HIS A 50 41.68 -15.01 20.85
N ARG A 51 42.88 -15.40 20.43
CA ARG A 51 43.20 -16.65 19.71
C ARG A 51 43.99 -17.50 20.73
N PRO A 52 44.02 -18.86 20.66
CA PRO A 52 44.22 -19.65 19.45
C PRO A 52 43.51 -21.03 19.39
N ASN A 53 43.39 -21.60 18.18
CA ASN A 53 44.08 -22.85 17.82
C ASN A 53 43.68 -23.29 16.41
N ALA A 54 44.69 -23.48 15.57
CA ALA A 54 44.58 -24.08 14.25
C ALA A 54 44.72 -25.59 14.38
N VAL A 55 43.82 -26.34 13.76
CA VAL A 55 44.03 -27.76 13.42
C VAL A 55 43.99 -27.85 11.90
N ALA A 56 45.11 -28.29 11.34
CA ALA A 56 45.29 -28.52 9.91
C ALA A 56 44.56 -29.81 9.51
N THR A 57 43.70 -29.73 8.49
CA THR A 57 43.21 -30.90 7.78
C THR A 57 43.71 -30.85 6.35
N VAL A 58 44.38 -31.93 5.98
CA VAL A 58 45.08 -32.20 4.72
C VAL A 58 44.09 -32.23 3.56
N VAL A 59 44.37 -31.45 2.51
CA VAL A 59 43.65 -31.49 1.23
C VAL A 59 44.33 -32.52 0.32
N ALA A 60 43.57 -33.51 -0.14
CA ALA A 60 43.95 -34.40 -1.23
C ALA A 60 43.31 -33.91 -2.55
N PRO A 61 43.99 -33.99 -3.71
CA PRO A 61 43.51 -33.42 -4.97
C PRO A 61 42.57 -34.40 -5.68
N LEU A 62 41.46 -33.89 -6.22
CA LEU A 62 40.57 -34.64 -7.12
C LEU A 62 40.59 -34.01 -8.50
N GLU A 63 40.68 -34.90 -9.48
CA GLU A 63 41.04 -34.70 -10.87
C GLU A 63 40.03 -33.89 -11.68
N ARG A 64 40.52 -33.23 -12.74
CA ARG A 64 39.69 -32.64 -13.80
C ARG A 64 39.09 -33.74 -14.66
N SER A 65 37.76 -33.83 -14.70
CA SER A 65 37.03 -34.44 -15.82
C SER A 65 36.08 -33.44 -16.44
N SER A 66 36.27 -33.18 -17.73
CA SER A 66 35.40 -32.38 -18.59
C SER A 66 34.12 -33.13 -18.95
N SER A 67 32.95 -32.56 -18.66
CA SER A 67 31.71 -32.92 -19.35
C SER A 67 30.74 -31.75 -19.35
N SER A 68 30.35 -31.31 -20.54
CA SER A 68 29.27 -30.34 -20.77
C SER A 68 27.93 -30.94 -20.35
N ALA A 69 27.22 -30.28 -19.45
CA ALA A 69 25.81 -30.57 -19.17
C ALA A 69 25.07 -29.24 -18.99
N ALA A 70 23.97 -29.10 -19.74
CA ALA A 70 23.06 -27.98 -19.72
C ALA A 70 22.56 -27.68 -18.31
N SER A 71 22.46 -26.40 -17.94
CA SER A 71 21.90 -25.95 -16.68
C SER A 71 20.38 -26.18 -16.66
N GLY A 72 19.95 -27.38 -16.28
CA GLY A 72 18.60 -27.62 -15.82
C GLY A 72 18.46 -27.09 -14.40
N LEU A 73 17.64 -26.06 -14.22
CA LEU A 73 17.24 -25.57 -12.90
C LEU A 73 16.49 -26.70 -12.19
N THR A 74 17.15 -27.34 -11.23
CA THR A 74 16.50 -28.36 -10.39
C THR A 74 15.74 -27.62 -9.31
N ILE A 75 14.41 -27.56 -9.44
CA ILE A 75 13.52 -27.09 -8.38
C ILE A 75 13.68 -28.06 -7.21
N LEU A 76 14.40 -27.65 -6.17
CA LEU A 76 14.35 -28.34 -4.88
C LEU A 76 12.94 -28.17 -4.32
N PRO A 77 12.28 -29.22 -3.82
CA PRO A 77 11.01 -29.06 -3.13
C PRO A 77 11.28 -28.25 -1.86
N SER A 78 10.89 -26.98 -1.87
CA SER A 78 10.86 -26.18 -0.65
C SER A 78 9.87 -26.84 0.30
N THR A 79 10.32 -27.28 1.46
CA THR A 79 9.43 -27.56 2.57
C THR A 79 8.85 -26.21 2.98
N VAL A 80 7.75 -25.80 2.36
CA VAL A 80 7.04 -24.55 2.67
C VAL A 80 6.66 -24.63 4.15
N ASP A 81 7.27 -23.79 4.98
CA ASP A 81 6.90 -23.64 6.39
C ASP A 81 5.58 -22.88 6.44
N ASN A 82 4.46 -23.61 6.40
CA ASN A 82 3.12 -23.02 6.46
C ASN A 82 2.73 -22.66 7.90
N ARG A 83 3.63 -21.97 8.63
CA ARG A 83 3.48 -21.62 10.04
C ARG A 83 2.22 -20.82 10.32
N LEU A 84 1.89 -19.89 9.42
CA LEU A 84 0.75 -18.99 9.60
C LEU A 84 -0.55 -19.51 8.98
N ARG A 85 -0.52 -20.48 8.06
CA ARG A 85 -1.70 -20.97 7.31
C ARG A 85 -2.53 -19.82 6.77
N VAL A 86 -1.85 -18.94 6.01
CA VAL A 86 -2.45 -17.78 5.36
C VAL A 86 -3.37 -18.26 4.24
N ILE A 87 -4.55 -17.64 4.15
CA ILE A 87 -5.57 -17.94 3.16
C ILE A 87 -5.51 -16.90 2.03
N ASP A 88 -5.59 -15.61 2.37
CA ASP A 88 -5.53 -14.50 1.42
C ASP A 88 -5.26 -13.15 2.12
N PHE A 89 -5.13 -12.08 1.33
CA PHE A 89 -5.25 -10.72 1.85
C PHE A 89 -6.69 -10.46 2.30
N HIS A 90 -6.85 -9.96 3.52
CA HIS A 90 -8.16 -9.63 4.08
C HIS A 90 -8.54 -8.17 3.85
N HIS A 91 -7.65 -7.21 4.16
CA HIS A 91 -7.87 -5.77 3.96
C HIS A 91 -6.56 -4.98 4.09
N ALA A 92 -6.57 -3.75 3.60
CA ALA A 92 -5.59 -2.73 3.97
C ALA A 92 -6.28 -1.64 4.80
N GLU A 93 -5.70 -1.24 5.94
CA GLU A 93 -6.20 -0.13 6.76
C GLU A 93 -5.31 1.10 6.61
N PHE A 94 -5.93 2.21 6.27
CA PHE A 94 -5.35 3.54 6.27
C PHE A 94 -5.70 4.24 7.57
N TRP A 95 -4.67 4.74 8.25
CA TRP A 95 -4.88 5.80 9.23
C TRP A 95 -4.82 7.14 8.52
N CYS A 96 -5.86 7.94 8.72
CA CYS A 96 -6.08 9.16 7.99
C CYS A 96 -6.54 10.29 8.90
N ALA A 97 -6.29 11.53 8.49
CA ALA A 97 -6.68 12.72 9.24
C ALA A 97 -8.22 12.86 9.29
N ASP A 98 -8.91 12.47 8.21
CA ASP A 98 -10.37 12.43 8.13
C ASP A 98 -10.81 11.23 7.28
N ALA A 99 -11.48 10.26 7.91
CA ALA A 99 -11.89 9.02 7.27
C ALA A 99 -12.98 9.23 6.22
N ALA A 100 -13.89 10.19 6.44
CA ALA A 100 -14.96 10.48 5.50
C ALA A 100 -14.41 11.02 4.17
N SER A 101 -13.48 11.97 4.21
CA SER A 101 -12.85 12.56 3.02
C SER A 101 -12.03 11.52 2.25
N ALA A 102 -11.20 10.74 2.95
CA ALA A 102 -10.37 9.72 2.33
C ALA A 102 -11.24 8.62 1.69
N ALA A 103 -12.20 8.07 2.44
CA ALA A 103 -13.09 7.03 1.93
C ALA A 103 -13.96 7.50 0.77
N ALA A 104 -14.52 8.72 0.81
CA ALA A 104 -15.32 9.26 -0.29
C ALA A 104 -14.50 9.47 -1.58
N ARG A 105 -13.26 9.95 -1.44
CA ARG A 105 -12.35 10.12 -2.59
C ARG A 105 -11.98 8.76 -3.19
N PHE A 106 -11.58 7.79 -2.37
CA PHE A 106 -11.22 6.45 -2.84
C PHE A 106 -12.43 5.71 -3.42
N SER A 107 -13.60 5.78 -2.78
CA SER A 107 -14.81 5.15 -3.29
C SER A 107 -15.15 5.67 -4.67
N SER A 108 -15.24 6.99 -4.81
CA SER A 108 -15.63 7.60 -6.07
C SER A 108 -14.56 7.51 -7.15
N GLY A 109 -13.27 7.61 -6.79
CA GLY A 109 -12.16 7.56 -7.74
C GLY A 109 -11.79 6.15 -8.19
N LEU A 110 -12.00 5.13 -7.35
CA LEU A 110 -11.72 3.73 -7.68
C LEU A 110 -12.97 2.95 -8.10
N GLY A 111 -14.18 3.49 -7.90
CA GLY A 111 -15.43 2.76 -8.06
C GLY A 111 -15.50 1.58 -7.09
N VAL A 112 -15.21 1.84 -5.82
CA VAL A 112 -15.23 0.85 -4.74
C VAL A 112 -16.20 1.36 -3.66
N PRO A 113 -17.47 0.94 -3.70
CA PRO A 113 -18.50 1.53 -2.86
C PRO A 113 -18.25 1.32 -1.36
N VAL A 114 -18.85 2.20 -0.54
CA VAL A 114 -18.83 2.03 0.91
C VAL A 114 -19.71 0.84 1.29
N ALA A 115 -19.11 -0.20 1.87
CA ALA A 115 -19.79 -1.45 2.19
C ALA A 115 -20.16 -1.55 3.67
N ALA A 116 -19.33 -0.99 4.56
CA ALA A 116 -19.58 -1.01 5.99
C ALA A 116 -19.01 0.21 6.71
N ARG A 117 -19.49 0.48 7.92
CA ARG A 117 -18.94 1.55 8.77
C ARG A 117 -19.01 1.23 10.25
N SER A 118 -18.16 1.89 11.02
CA SER A 118 -18.24 1.97 12.47
C SER A 118 -17.88 3.38 12.89
N ASP A 119 -18.85 4.13 13.38
CA ASP A 119 -18.73 5.54 13.75
C ASP A 119 -19.70 5.88 14.90
N LEU A 120 -19.83 7.17 15.24
CA LEU A 120 -20.74 7.64 16.29
C LEU A 120 -22.20 7.17 16.10
N SER A 121 -22.67 6.98 14.87
CA SER A 121 -24.04 6.51 14.62
C SER A 121 -24.27 5.07 15.06
N MET A 122 -23.17 4.30 15.21
CA MET A 122 -23.15 2.93 15.70
C MET A 122 -22.70 2.82 17.17
N GLY A 123 -22.55 3.94 17.86
CA GLY A 123 -22.07 3.99 19.24
C GLY A 123 -20.55 3.87 19.40
N ASN A 124 -19.78 3.85 18.29
CA ASN A 124 -18.33 3.93 18.39
C ASN A 124 -17.91 5.38 18.66
N THR A 125 -17.45 5.63 19.88
CA THR A 125 -17.02 6.97 20.34
C THR A 125 -15.50 7.18 20.26
N VAL A 126 -14.76 6.21 19.76
CA VAL A 126 -13.29 6.22 19.74
C VAL A 126 -12.76 6.64 18.36
N HIS A 127 -13.32 6.08 17.29
CA HIS A 127 -12.90 6.33 15.92
C HIS A 127 -14.06 6.28 14.94
N ALA A 128 -13.87 6.92 13.79
CA ALA A 128 -14.68 6.73 12.60
C ALA A 128 -13.94 5.81 11.64
N SER A 129 -14.58 4.72 11.21
CA SER A 129 -14.04 3.78 10.25
C SER A 129 -15.02 3.55 9.10
N HIS A 130 -14.57 3.74 7.88
CA HIS A 130 -15.33 3.47 6.66
C HIS A 130 -14.64 2.37 5.85
N LEU A 131 -15.36 1.29 5.58
CA LEU A 131 -14.89 0.18 4.77
C LEU A 131 -15.43 0.34 3.35
N LEU A 132 -14.51 0.40 2.39
CA LEU A 132 -14.83 0.27 0.97
C LEU A 132 -14.63 -1.19 0.57
N ARG A 133 -15.58 -1.75 -0.19
CA ARG A 133 -15.42 -3.04 -0.86
C ARG A 133 -15.93 -2.97 -2.27
N SER A 134 -15.24 -3.66 -3.18
CA SER A 134 -15.78 -3.82 -4.52
C SER A 134 -16.94 -4.83 -4.46
N SER A 135 -18.00 -4.50 -5.18
CA SER A 135 -19.19 -5.35 -5.35
C SER A 135 -19.05 -6.31 -6.54
N SER A 136 -17.91 -6.27 -7.25
CA SER A 136 -17.63 -7.20 -8.34
C SER A 136 -17.68 -8.65 -7.84
N PRO A 137 -18.29 -9.58 -8.60
CA PRO A 137 -18.40 -10.98 -8.19
C PRO A 137 -17.04 -11.60 -7.86
N GLY A 138 -16.92 -12.23 -6.69
CA GLY A 138 -15.68 -12.85 -6.22
C GLY A 138 -14.61 -11.85 -5.77
N SER A 139 -14.91 -10.55 -5.72
CA SER A 139 -13.96 -9.55 -5.25
C SER A 139 -13.68 -9.68 -3.75
N SER A 140 -12.41 -9.57 -3.38
CA SER A 140 -11.90 -9.51 -2.01
C SER A 140 -11.28 -8.15 -1.67
N ILE A 141 -11.37 -7.15 -2.55
CA ILE A 141 -10.88 -5.79 -2.25
C ILE A 141 -11.60 -5.23 -1.03
N ALA A 142 -10.81 -4.86 -0.02
CA ALA A 142 -11.28 -4.24 1.20
C ALA A 142 -10.28 -3.14 1.64
N LEU A 143 -10.74 -1.89 1.62
CA LEU A 143 -9.97 -0.72 2.03
C LEU A 143 -10.66 -0.09 3.24
N LEU A 144 -10.01 -0.08 4.40
CA LEU A 144 -10.54 0.49 5.63
C LEU A 144 -9.88 1.85 5.89
N PHE A 145 -10.67 2.91 6.04
CA PHE A 145 -10.17 4.24 6.40
C PHE A 145 -10.59 4.55 7.82
N THR A 146 -9.63 4.76 8.72
CA THR A 146 -9.89 5.02 10.14
C THR A 146 -9.28 6.36 10.56
N ALA A 147 -10.06 7.16 11.28
CA ALA A 147 -9.64 8.43 11.88
C ALA A 147 -10.10 8.54 13.35
N PRO A 148 -9.27 9.09 14.25
CA PRO A 148 -9.65 9.26 15.66
C PRO A 148 -10.68 10.38 15.85
N TYR A 149 -11.62 10.19 16.77
CA TYR A 149 -12.35 11.32 17.33
C TYR A 149 -11.47 12.11 18.31
N ALA A 150 -11.81 13.40 18.52
CA ALA A 150 -11.02 14.29 19.38
C ALA A 150 -11.00 13.82 20.85
N ASP A 151 -12.17 13.52 21.42
CA ASP A 151 -12.34 13.25 22.86
C ASP A 151 -12.09 11.79 23.26
N ALA A 152 -11.59 10.96 22.32
CA ALA A 152 -11.34 9.53 22.52
C ALA A 152 -10.36 9.22 23.68
N ALA A 153 -9.58 10.19 24.14
CA ALA A 153 -8.60 10.05 25.22
C ALA A 153 -9.17 10.24 26.64
N SER A 154 -10.46 10.60 26.80
CA SER A 154 -11.03 10.97 28.11
C SER A 154 -11.76 9.84 28.87
N SER A 155 -12.08 8.72 28.22
CA SER A 155 -12.79 7.59 28.84
C SER A 155 -11.84 6.59 29.51
N SER A 156 -11.04 7.05 30.46
CA SER A 156 -10.24 6.19 31.36
C SER A 156 -11.07 5.51 32.47
N SER A 157 -12.40 5.44 32.34
CA SER A 157 -13.29 4.83 33.32
C SER A 157 -14.13 3.70 32.71
N SER A 158 -13.61 2.48 32.83
CA SER A 158 -14.35 1.23 33.07
C SER A 158 -15.78 1.11 32.53
N SER A 159 -15.94 0.65 31.28
CA SER A 159 -16.93 -0.37 30.85
C SER A 159 -16.89 -0.48 29.32
N SER A 160 -16.52 -1.65 28.78
CA SER A 160 -16.50 -2.03 27.34
C SER A 160 -16.02 -0.95 26.36
N SER A 161 -14.78 -1.07 25.87
CA SER A 161 -14.30 -0.23 24.75
C SER A 161 -15.32 -0.25 23.61
N SER A 162 -15.88 0.91 23.24
CA SER A 162 -16.79 1.01 22.09
C SER A 162 -16.05 0.90 20.75
N SER A 163 -14.73 0.70 20.78
CA SER A 163 -13.92 0.56 19.58
C SER A 163 -14.14 -0.80 18.95
N THR A 164 -14.45 -0.79 17.66
CA THR A 164 -14.64 -2.00 16.84
C THR A 164 -13.33 -2.53 16.25
N VAL A 165 -12.27 -1.72 16.29
CA VAL A 165 -10.89 -2.14 15.98
C VAL A 165 -10.10 -2.07 17.29
N PRO A 166 -9.99 -3.16 18.07
CA PRO A 166 -9.55 -3.09 19.46
C PRO A 166 -8.08 -2.67 19.64
N SER A 167 -7.26 -2.74 18.58
CA SER A 167 -5.89 -2.23 18.56
C SER A 167 -5.79 -0.72 18.30
N PHE A 168 -6.90 -0.04 18.01
CA PHE A 168 -6.88 1.37 17.67
C PHE A 168 -6.48 2.23 18.88
N SER A 169 -5.48 3.09 18.67
CA SER A 169 -5.05 4.11 19.63
C SER A 169 -5.16 5.49 18.99
N ALA A 170 -5.99 6.36 19.57
CA ALA A 170 -6.23 7.68 19.01
C ALA A 170 -4.96 8.56 19.01
N ASP A 171 -4.11 8.42 20.04
CA ASP A 171 -2.83 9.13 20.10
C ASP A 171 -1.84 8.61 19.07
N ALA A 172 -1.77 7.29 18.90
CA ALA A 172 -0.93 6.69 17.86
C ALA A 172 -1.40 7.09 16.46
N ALA A 173 -2.72 7.12 16.21
CA ALA A 173 -3.29 7.54 14.92
C ALA A 173 -3.01 9.01 14.61
N ARG A 174 -3.12 9.91 15.60
CA ARG A 174 -2.73 11.32 15.45
C ARG A 174 -1.23 11.47 15.16
N ALA A 175 -0.38 10.75 15.89
CA ALA A 175 1.07 10.79 15.67
C ALA A 175 1.44 10.26 14.27
N PHE A 176 0.86 9.13 13.87
CA PHE A 176 1.07 8.49 12.57
C PHE A 176 0.65 9.41 11.42
N THR A 177 -0.55 9.98 11.48
CA THR A 177 -1.05 10.88 10.43
C THR A 177 -0.19 12.15 10.32
N ALA A 178 0.26 12.72 11.43
CA ALA A 178 1.19 13.85 11.43
C ALA A 178 2.57 13.47 10.83
N ALA A 179 3.10 12.29 11.19
CA ALA A 179 4.38 11.80 10.73
C ALA A 179 4.40 11.53 9.22
N HIS A 180 3.35 10.91 8.67
CA HIS A 180 3.37 10.35 7.31
C HIS A 180 2.56 11.14 6.27
N GLY A 181 1.91 12.24 6.64
CA GLY A 181 1.29 13.16 5.67
C GLY A 181 -0.22 13.01 5.51
N GLY A 182 -0.92 12.73 6.60
CA GLY A 182 -2.39 12.75 6.67
C GLY A 182 -3.09 11.52 6.09
N LEU A 183 -2.41 10.72 5.27
CA LEU A 183 -2.92 9.47 4.70
C LEU A 183 -1.76 8.49 4.44
N ALA A 184 -1.74 7.36 5.15
CA ALA A 184 -0.81 6.26 4.89
C ALA A 184 -1.41 4.92 5.35
N VAL A 185 -0.90 3.81 4.83
CA VAL A 185 -1.33 2.47 5.24
C VAL A 185 -0.70 2.13 6.59
N ARG A 186 -1.55 1.92 7.60
CA ARG A 186 -1.13 1.43 8.92
C ARG A 186 -1.06 -0.09 8.95
N THR A 187 -2.03 -0.75 8.34
CA THR A 187 -2.21 -2.21 8.50
C THR A 187 -2.25 -2.89 7.14
N VAL A 188 -1.45 -3.94 7.01
CA VAL A 188 -1.67 -4.99 6.02
C VAL A 188 -2.31 -6.17 6.75
N ALA A 189 -3.53 -6.55 6.40
CA ALA A 189 -4.23 -7.64 7.07
C ALA A 189 -4.34 -8.87 6.18
N VAL A 190 -4.05 -10.03 6.75
CA VAL A 190 -4.18 -11.33 6.10
C VAL A 190 -5.20 -12.18 6.84
N ARG A 191 -5.99 -12.94 6.07
CA ARG A 191 -6.84 -13.98 6.64
C ARG A 191 -5.97 -15.21 6.91
N VAL A 192 -6.06 -15.73 8.12
CA VAL A 192 -5.36 -16.96 8.55
C VAL A 192 -6.36 -17.97 9.08
N ALA A 193 -5.96 -19.24 9.14
CA ALA A 193 -6.79 -20.29 9.72
C ALA A 193 -7.15 -20.01 11.20
N ASP A 194 -6.18 -19.51 11.99
CA ASP A 194 -6.38 -19.11 13.39
C ASP A 194 -5.44 -17.95 13.74
N ALA A 195 -5.99 -16.79 14.10
CA ALA A 195 -5.21 -15.58 14.37
C ALA A 195 -4.42 -15.65 15.68
N ALA A 196 -4.88 -16.43 16.67
CA ALA A 196 -4.14 -16.62 17.91
C ALA A 196 -2.93 -17.52 17.66
N GLU A 197 -3.10 -18.65 16.98
CA GLU A 197 -1.98 -19.53 16.63
C GLU A 197 -0.94 -18.81 15.75
N ALA A 198 -1.40 -18.05 14.74
CA ALA A 198 -0.53 -17.26 13.87
C ALA A 198 0.29 -16.22 14.67
N TYR A 199 -0.34 -15.51 15.61
CA TYR A 199 0.36 -14.56 16.48
C TYR A 199 1.40 -15.23 17.36
N HIS A 200 1.03 -16.30 18.06
CA HIS A 200 1.94 -16.98 18.99
C HIS A 200 3.14 -17.57 18.25
N ALA A 201 2.91 -18.21 17.10
CA ALA A 201 3.97 -18.76 16.28
C ALA A 201 4.90 -17.67 15.70
N SER A 202 4.34 -16.50 15.36
CA SER A 202 5.11 -15.34 14.90
C SER A 202 6.02 -14.80 16.00
N VAL A 203 5.47 -14.57 17.21
CA VAL A 203 6.22 -14.01 18.34
C VAL A 203 7.30 -14.98 18.81
N GLU A 204 7.02 -16.28 18.86
CA GLU A 204 8.03 -17.31 19.15
C GLU A 204 9.18 -17.32 18.13
N ALA A 205 8.86 -17.01 16.86
CA ALA A 205 9.83 -16.89 15.77
C ALA A 205 10.48 -15.48 15.67
N GLY A 206 10.25 -14.60 16.65
CA GLY A 206 10.94 -13.31 16.76
C GLY A 206 10.16 -12.09 16.28
N ALA A 207 8.89 -12.23 15.91
CA ALA A 207 8.03 -11.07 15.62
C ALA A 207 7.89 -10.18 16.86
N ARG A 208 7.94 -8.87 16.66
CA ARG A 208 7.65 -7.90 17.71
C ARG A 208 6.13 -7.78 17.86
N PRO A 209 5.58 -8.03 19.07
CA PRO A 209 4.14 -8.00 19.28
C PRO A 209 3.60 -6.56 19.23
N ALA A 210 2.53 -6.33 18.47
CA ALA A 210 1.85 -5.04 18.40
C ALA A 210 0.50 -5.05 19.13
N PHE A 211 -0.30 -6.12 18.97
CA PHE A 211 -1.56 -6.31 19.66
C PHE A 211 -1.83 -7.79 19.90
N ALA A 212 -2.05 -8.18 21.17
CA ALA A 212 -2.25 -9.57 21.54
C ALA A 212 -3.60 -10.12 21.02
N PRO A 213 -3.73 -11.45 20.84
CA PRO A 213 -4.96 -12.06 20.32
C PRO A 213 -6.18 -11.75 21.17
N VAL A 214 -7.30 -11.44 20.52
CA VAL A 214 -8.61 -11.24 21.14
C VAL A 214 -9.72 -11.87 20.31
N ASP A 215 -10.77 -12.30 20.99
CA ASP A 215 -12.04 -12.73 20.38
C ASP A 215 -12.96 -11.52 20.24
N LEU A 216 -13.42 -11.23 19.03
CA LEU A 216 -14.35 -10.14 18.73
C LEU A 216 -15.82 -10.58 18.79
N GLY A 217 -16.08 -11.86 19.06
CA GLY A 217 -17.37 -12.52 18.94
C GLY A 217 -17.57 -13.17 17.56
N HIS A 218 -18.60 -14.01 17.44
CA HIS A 218 -18.95 -14.71 16.18
C HIS A 218 -17.82 -15.58 15.60
N GLY A 219 -16.87 -16.02 16.43
CA GLY A 219 -15.71 -16.79 16.00
C GLY A 219 -14.60 -15.95 15.34
N PHE A 220 -14.67 -14.62 15.40
CA PHE A 220 -13.61 -13.74 14.90
C PHE A 220 -12.47 -13.64 15.90
N LEU A 221 -11.27 -14.01 15.48
CA LEU A 221 -10.04 -13.72 16.22
C LEU A 221 -9.21 -12.66 15.50
N PHE A 222 -8.52 -11.86 16.30
CA PHE A 222 -7.78 -10.68 15.83
C PHE A 222 -6.46 -10.56 16.59
N ALA A 223 -5.35 -10.34 15.89
CA ALA A 223 -4.04 -10.08 16.49
C ALA A 223 -3.13 -9.27 15.55
N GLU A 224 -2.08 -8.63 16.07
CA GLU A 224 -1.13 -7.83 15.27
C GLU A 224 0.33 -8.00 15.72
N VAL A 225 1.23 -8.03 14.73
CA VAL A 225 2.68 -7.93 14.93
C VAL A 225 3.25 -6.79 14.09
N GLU A 226 4.40 -6.24 14.50
CA GLU A 226 5.09 -5.21 13.71
C GLU A 226 5.60 -5.80 12.39
N LEU A 227 5.39 -5.09 11.28
CA LEU A 227 5.84 -5.47 9.95
C LEU A 227 7.14 -4.74 9.57
N TYR A 228 7.06 -3.44 9.35
CA TYR A 228 8.20 -2.53 9.15
C TYR A 228 7.81 -1.10 9.51
N GLY A 229 8.74 -0.34 10.08
CA GLY A 229 8.45 1.02 10.57
C GLY A 229 7.24 1.03 11.49
N ASP A 230 6.27 1.90 11.20
CA ASP A 230 5.00 2.00 11.93
C ASP A 230 3.87 1.18 11.28
N SER A 231 4.16 0.27 10.34
CA SER A 231 3.17 -0.63 9.75
C SER A 231 3.07 -1.94 10.54
N VAL A 232 1.86 -2.49 10.65
CA VAL A 232 1.59 -3.78 11.30
C VAL A 232 1.06 -4.81 10.31
N LEU A 233 1.40 -6.07 10.55
CA LEU A 233 0.74 -7.22 9.94
C LEU A 233 -0.36 -7.70 10.89
N ARG A 234 -1.60 -7.65 10.41
CA ARG A 234 -2.77 -8.07 11.18
C ARG A 234 -3.23 -9.44 10.74
N PHE A 235 -3.46 -10.31 11.72
CA PHE A 235 -4.04 -11.62 11.55
C PHE A 235 -5.53 -11.56 11.88
N VAL A 236 -6.37 -12.05 10.97
CA VAL A 236 -7.81 -12.18 11.18
C VAL A 236 -8.22 -13.60 10.83
N SER A 237 -9.02 -14.26 11.68
CA SER A 237 -9.61 -15.56 11.37
C SER A 237 -11.08 -15.59 11.77
N TYR A 238 -11.91 -16.30 11.01
CA TYR A 238 -13.34 -16.48 11.25
C TYR A 238 -13.88 -17.67 10.43
N PRO A 239 -15.03 -18.25 10.84
CA PRO A 239 -15.69 -19.33 10.11
C PRO A 239 -16.07 -18.94 8.67
N ASP A 240 -15.94 -19.88 7.72
CA ASP A 240 -16.26 -19.64 6.31
C ASP A 240 -17.73 -19.28 6.05
N ASP A 241 -18.64 -19.71 6.93
CA ASP A 241 -20.08 -19.46 6.88
C ASP A 241 -20.52 -18.21 7.68
N THR A 242 -19.59 -17.27 7.92
CA THR A 242 -19.91 -16.04 8.65
C THR A 242 -20.86 -15.13 7.88
N GLU A 243 -21.87 -14.61 8.60
CA GLU A 243 -22.78 -13.56 8.11
C GLU A 243 -22.33 -12.15 8.54
N VAL A 244 -21.22 -12.04 9.27
CA VAL A 244 -20.67 -10.75 9.70
C VAL A 244 -20.07 -10.04 8.49
N PRO A 245 -20.49 -8.79 8.18
CA PRO A 245 -20.11 -8.13 6.93
C PRO A 245 -18.61 -7.85 6.82
N PHE A 246 -17.93 -7.58 7.94
CA PHE A 246 -16.49 -7.31 7.97
C PHE A 246 -15.86 -7.76 9.28
N LEU A 247 -15.96 -6.94 10.33
CA LEU A 247 -15.60 -7.28 11.70
C LEU A 247 -16.82 -7.06 12.59
N PRO A 248 -16.97 -7.79 13.72
CA PRO A 248 -18.04 -7.55 14.67
C PRO A 248 -18.13 -6.07 15.08
N GLY A 249 -19.34 -5.52 15.07
CA GLY A 249 -19.61 -4.11 15.38
C GLY A 249 -19.62 -3.15 14.17
N PHE A 250 -19.24 -3.60 12.98
CA PHE A 250 -19.45 -2.82 11.74
C PHE A 250 -20.89 -2.98 11.22
N GLU A 251 -21.51 -1.86 10.86
CA GLU A 251 -22.82 -1.82 10.18
C GLU A 251 -22.65 -2.18 8.71
N ASN A 252 -23.47 -3.10 8.19
CA ASN A 252 -23.54 -3.36 6.75
C ASN A 252 -24.40 -2.29 6.06
N LEU A 253 -23.82 -1.55 5.11
CA LEU A 253 -24.52 -0.51 4.37
C LEU A 253 -25.13 -1.00 3.06
N VAL A 254 -24.64 -2.12 2.52
CA VAL A 254 -25.10 -2.69 1.24
C VAL A 254 -26.58 -3.07 1.29
N SER A 255 -27.09 -3.50 2.45
CA SER A 255 -28.50 -3.86 2.65
C SER A 255 -29.44 -2.66 2.83
N SER A 256 -28.91 -1.45 3.04
CA SER A 256 -29.69 -0.28 3.50
C SER A 256 -29.92 0.81 2.43
N SER A 257 -29.18 0.78 1.32
CA SER A 257 -29.22 1.84 0.31
C SER A 257 -30.18 1.51 -0.85
N SER A 258 -31.36 2.13 -0.84
CA SER A 258 -32.24 2.27 -2.01
C SER A 258 -31.80 3.41 -2.96
N LYS A 259 -30.53 3.84 -2.88
CA LYS A 259 -29.97 4.92 -3.68
C LYS A 259 -29.19 4.30 -4.84
N ALA A 260 -29.32 4.90 -6.03
CA ALA A 260 -28.68 4.50 -7.28
C ALA A 260 -27.30 3.89 -7.01
N SER A 261 -27.13 2.61 -7.37
CA SER A 261 -25.93 1.82 -7.11
C SER A 261 -24.68 2.65 -7.39
N GLU A 262 -23.89 2.93 -6.36
CA GLU A 262 -22.53 3.42 -6.56
C GLU A 262 -21.84 2.43 -7.52
N GLU A 263 -21.34 2.95 -8.65
CA GLU A 263 -20.87 2.11 -9.74
C GLU A 263 -19.54 1.46 -9.37
N ASP A 264 -19.48 0.13 -9.52
CA ASP A 264 -18.25 -0.63 -9.37
C ASP A 264 -17.43 -0.64 -10.67
N TYR A 265 -16.11 -0.46 -10.56
CA TYR A 265 -15.23 -0.36 -11.72
C TYR A 265 -14.51 -1.67 -12.10
N GLY A 266 -14.68 -2.75 -11.33
CA GLY A 266 -14.15 -4.07 -11.69
C GLY A 266 -12.87 -4.49 -10.97
N LEU A 267 -12.54 -3.89 -9.83
CA LEU A 267 -11.37 -4.30 -9.03
C LEU A 267 -11.68 -5.57 -8.22
N THR A 268 -10.84 -6.60 -8.31
CA THR A 268 -11.17 -7.94 -7.79
C THR A 268 -10.37 -8.34 -6.55
N ARG A 269 -9.07 -8.07 -6.46
CA ARG A 269 -8.26 -8.47 -5.30
C ARG A 269 -7.00 -7.64 -5.15
N PHE A 270 -6.37 -7.66 -3.98
CA PHE A 270 -4.97 -7.27 -3.88
C PHE A 270 -4.12 -8.31 -4.61
N ASP A 271 -3.27 -7.86 -5.53
CA ASP A 271 -2.29 -8.70 -6.20
C ASP A 271 -1.03 -8.82 -5.33
N HIS A 272 -0.51 -7.67 -4.90
CA HIS A 272 0.65 -7.57 -4.03
C HIS A 272 0.67 -6.23 -3.28
N ILE A 273 1.44 -6.17 -2.20
CA ILE A 273 1.64 -4.96 -1.39
C ILE A 273 3.14 -4.74 -1.20
N VAL A 274 3.60 -3.51 -1.41
CA VAL A 274 5.04 -3.19 -1.44
C VAL A 274 5.40 -2.21 -0.34
N GLY A 275 6.41 -2.57 0.45
CA GLY A 275 6.99 -1.76 1.53
C GLY A 275 8.40 -1.25 1.21
N ASN A 276 8.65 0.02 1.49
CA ASN A 276 9.96 0.63 1.38
C ASN A 276 10.68 0.56 2.73
N VAL A 277 11.94 0.14 2.71
CA VAL A 277 12.79 0.01 3.89
C VAL A 277 14.20 0.56 3.61
N PRO A 278 14.94 0.99 4.64
CA PRO A 278 16.32 1.43 4.47
C PRO A 278 17.30 0.26 4.29
N ASP A 279 16.98 -0.94 4.82
CA ASP A 279 17.82 -2.14 4.73
C ASP A 279 16.93 -3.35 4.39
N LEU A 280 17.08 -3.86 3.16
CA LEU A 280 16.30 -4.99 2.64
C LEU A 280 16.64 -6.28 3.36
N GLY A 281 17.92 -6.53 3.62
CA GLY A 281 18.41 -7.77 4.19
C GLY A 281 17.86 -8.02 5.59
N GLU A 282 17.96 -7.02 6.46
CA GLU A 282 17.44 -7.10 7.83
C GLU A 282 15.92 -7.31 7.85
N VAL A 283 15.18 -6.49 7.10
CA VAL A 283 13.71 -6.51 7.15
C VAL A 283 13.13 -7.74 6.46
N ALA A 284 13.65 -8.13 5.29
CA ALA A 284 13.17 -9.33 4.61
C ALA A 284 13.44 -10.60 5.44
N ASN A 285 14.60 -10.69 6.10
CA ASN A 285 14.91 -11.81 6.98
C ASN A 285 14.04 -11.81 8.26
N TYR A 286 13.74 -10.63 8.82
CA TYR A 286 12.80 -10.50 9.94
C TYR A 286 11.42 -11.04 9.54
N ILE A 287 10.86 -10.56 8.42
CA ILE A 287 9.53 -10.96 7.95
C ILE A 287 9.50 -12.45 7.63
N ALA A 288 10.41 -12.93 6.78
CA ALA A 288 10.48 -14.34 6.42
C ALA A 288 10.68 -15.25 7.66
N GLY A 289 11.48 -14.80 8.63
CA GLY A 289 11.75 -15.53 9.86
C GLY A 289 10.50 -15.76 10.70
N PHE A 290 9.68 -14.73 10.91
CA PHE A 290 8.49 -14.89 11.75
C PHE A 290 7.27 -15.45 11.02
N THR A 291 7.15 -15.22 9.71
CA THR A 291 6.01 -15.72 8.91
C THR A 291 6.23 -17.13 8.36
N GLY A 292 7.49 -17.56 8.19
CA GLY A 292 7.82 -18.74 7.40
C GLY A 292 7.68 -18.51 5.88
N PHE A 293 7.44 -17.27 5.43
CA PHE A 293 7.32 -16.96 4.01
C PHE A 293 8.64 -17.24 3.30
N HIS A 294 8.53 -17.82 2.12
CA HIS A 294 9.67 -18.06 1.25
C HIS A 294 9.94 -16.86 0.34
N ARG A 295 11.18 -16.74 -0.13
CA ARG A 295 11.57 -15.73 -1.12
C ARG A 295 11.09 -16.21 -2.48
N PHE A 296 9.99 -15.63 -2.94
CA PHE A 296 9.35 -15.97 -4.21
C PHE A 296 10.16 -15.43 -5.39
N PHE A 297 10.63 -14.19 -5.28
CA PHE A 297 11.35 -13.50 -6.34
C PHE A 297 12.29 -12.44 -5.77
N GLU A 298 13.43 -12.23 -6.42
CA GLU A 298 14.37 -11.17 -6.08
C GLU A 298 14.76 -10.41 -7.34
N PHE A 299 15.01 -9.11 -7.16
CA PHE A 299 15.46 -8.26 -8.24
C PHE A 299 16.44 -7.20 -7.72
N THR A 300 17.44 -6.93 -8.55
CA THR A 300 18.53 -6.02 -8.22
C THR A 300 18.55 -4.82 -9.14
N THR A 301 19.28 -3.79 -8.73
CA THR A 301 19.49 -2.57 -9.53
C THR A 301 20.09 -2.89 -10.90
N GLU A 302 20.96 -3.88 -11.00
CA GLU A 302 21.55 -4.32 -12.26
C GLU A 302 20.51 -4.90 -13.23
N GLU A 303 19.43 -5.45 -12.72
CA GLU A 303 18.40 -6.13 -13.51
C GLU A 303 17.23 -5.21 -13.88
N VAL A 304 16.84 -4.29 -12.99
CA VAL A 304 15.65 -3.43 -13.21
C VAL A 304 15.95 -1.94 -13.23
N GLY A 305 17.15 -1.51 -12.85
CA GLY A 305 17.51 -0.10 -12.76
C GLY A 305 17.56 0.62 -14.11
N THR A 306 17.51 1.95 -14.06
CA THR A 306 17.73 2.82 -15.22
C THR A 306 19.19 3.29 -15.24
N GLU A 307 19.56 4.09 -16.24
CA GLU A 307 20.86 4.77 -16.25
C GLU A 307 21.00 5.83 -15.14
N GLU A 308 19.89 6.23 -14.52
CA GLU A 308 19.82 7.33 -13.56
C GLU A 308 19.67 6.83 -12.12
N SER A 309 18.81 5.83 -11.87
CA SER A 309 18.52 5.32 -10.53
C SER A 309 18.14 3.83 -10.53
N GLY A 310 17.84 3.29 -9.36
CA GLY A 310 17.43 1.90 -9.21
C GLY A 310 16.95 1.58 -7.80
N LEU A 311 16.68 0.30 -7.59
CA LEU A 311 16.23 -0.24 -6.32
C LEU A 311 16.55 -1.75 -6.28
N ASN A 312 16.66 -2.31 -5.08
CA ASN A 312 16.70 -3.76 -4.88
C ASN A 312 15.44 -4.21 -4.16
N GLY A 313 14.97 -5.42 -4.43
CA GLY A 313 13.73 -5.93 -3.84
C GLY A 313 13.66 -7.44 -3.69
N VAL A 314 12.86 -7.86 -2.72
CA VAL A 314 12.50 -9.27 -2.46
C VAL A 314 10.98 -9.36 -2.33
N VAL A 315 10.39 -10.35 -3.01
CA VAL A 315 8.99 -10.73 -2.86
C VAL A 315 8.91 -11.95 -1.92
N LEU A 316 8.16 -11.82 -0.84
CA LEU A 316 7.90 -12.88 0.13
C LEU A 316 6.48 -13.42 -0.04
N SER A 317 6.32 -14.75 0.05
CA SER A 317 5.02 -15.41 -0.07
C SER A 317 4.84 -16.64 0.84
N GLU A 318 3.59 -16.92 1.19
CA GLU A 318 3.06 -18.03 1.98
C GLU A 318 3.09 -19.42 1.29
N GLY A 319 3.58 -19.51 0.05
CA GLY A 319 3.85 -20.78 -0.65
C GLY A 319 2.79 -21.23 -1.66
N PHE A 320 1.59 -20.63 -1.63
CA PHE A 320 0.57 -20.74 -2.69
C PHE A 320 0.52 -19.49 -3.58
N ASP A 321 1.48 -18.57 -3.41
CA ASP A 321 1.68 -17.35 -4.20
C ASP A 321 0.45 -16.40 -4.21
N THR A 322 -0.46 -16.54 -3.24
CA THR A 322 -1.71 -15.76 -3.11
C THR A 322 -1.49 -14.47 -2.33
N VAL A 323 -0.57 -14.44 -1.37
CA VAL A 323 -0.18 -13.25 -0.60
C VAL A 323 1.26 -12.88 -0.93
N LEU A 324 1.42 -11.78 -1.67
CA LEU A 324 2.72 -11.30 -2.12
C LEU A 324 3.09 -10.01 -1.38
N LEU A 325 4.05 -10.12 -0.46
CA LEU A 325 4.62 -8.98 0.26
C LEU A 325 5.99 -8.64 -0.33
N THR A 326 6.09 -7.51 -1.03
CA THR A 326 7.36 -7.06 -1.60
C THR A 326 8.01 -6.06 -0.67
N VAL A 327 9.31 -6.22 -0.43
CA VAL A 327 10.12 -5.29 0.34
C VAL A 327 11.20 -4.74 -0.58
N ILE A 328 11.36 -3.41 -0.62
CA ILE A 328 12.35 -2.75 -1.46
C ILE A 328 13.21 -1.75 -0.70
N GLU A 329 14.48 -1.63 -1.11
CA GLU A 329 15.46 -0.68 -0.57
C GLU A 329 16.02 0.25 -1.66
N PRO A 330 16.55 1.43 -1.29
CA PRO A 330 17.14 2.33 -2.26
C PRO A 330 18.46 1.79 -2.80
N ALA A 331 18.66 1.92 -4.11
CA ALA A 331 20.00 1.82 -4.69
C ALA A 331 20.83 3.05 -4.29
N HIS A 332 22.05 2.82 -3.80
CA HIS A 332 22.98 3.88 -3.44
C HIS A 332 24.04 4.09 -4.54
N GLY A 333 24.54 5.33 -4.66
CA GLY A 333 25.62 5.65 -5.60
C GLY A 333 25.18 5.84 -7.07
N THR A 334 23.88 5.90 -7.34
CA THR A 334 23.30 6.18 -8.65
C THR A 334 23.37 7.67 -9.01
N LYS A 335 23.20 8.03 -10.31
CA LYS A 335 23.31 9.42 -10.78
C LYS A 335 22.23 10.33 -10.20
N ARG A 336 21.00 9.82 -10.09
CA ARG A 336 19.88 10.44 -9.40
C ARG A 336 19.57 9.67 -8.13
N ARG A 337 18.95 10.37 -7.18
CA ARG A 337 18.43 9.76 -5.95
C ARG A 337 17.37 8.71 -6.32
N SER A 338 17.48 7.51 -5.74
CA SER A 338 16.45 6.47 -5.85
C SER A 338 15.11 7.00 -5.34
N GLN A 339 14.03 6.70 -6.04
CA GLN A 339 12.67 7.00 -5.62
C GLN A 339 12.30 6.33 -4.29
N VAL A 340 12.94 5.21 -3.94
CA VAL A 340 12.77 4.59 -2.61
C VAL A 340 13.35 5.50 -1.52
N GLN A 341 14.48 6.16 -1.77
CA GLN A 341 15.04 7.15 -0.84
C GLN A 341 14.15 8.39 -0.75
N THR A 342 13.62 8.89 -1.89
CA THR A 342 12.63 9.98 -1.90
C THR A 342 11.42 9.62 -1.02
N TYR A 343 10.90 8.40 -1.14
CA TYR A 343 9.82 7.91 -0.27
C TYR A 343 10.23 7.98 1.21
N LEU A 344 11.38 7.39 1.59
CA LEU A 344 11.80 7.33 2.99
C LEU A 344 11.97 8.73 3.60
N ASP A 345 12.53 9.68 2.83
CA ASP A 345 12.71 11.07 3.24
C ASP A 345 11.36 11.78 3.50
N HIS A 346 10.38 11.59 2.62
CA HIS A 346 9.08 12.29 2.69
C HIS A 346 8.05 11.58 3.57
N HIS A 347 8.11 10.25 3.66
CA HIS A 347 7.29 9.44 4.56
C HIS A 347 7.79 9.55 6.00
N GLY A 348 9.08 9.79 6.20
CA GLY A 348 9.71 9.87 7.53
C GLY A 348 10.17 8.51 8.08
N GLY A 349 10.39 7.52 7.22
CA GLY A 349 10.79 6.16 7.59
C GLY A 349 10.13 5.08 6.72
N PRO A 350 10.30 3.80 7.10
CA PRO A 350 9.70 2.68 6.37
C PRO A 350 8.18 2.75 6.32
N GLY A 351 7.58 2.15 5.28
CA GLY A 351 6.13 2.12 5.13
C GLY A 351 5.69 1.52 3.79
N VAL A 352 4.38 1.39 3.59
CA VAL A 352 3.81 0.90 2.32
C VAL A 352 3.95 1.96 1.22
N GLN A 353 4.60 1.59 0.13
CA GLN A 353 4.76 2.42 -1.05
C GLN A 353 3.56 2.30 -1.99
N HIS A 354 3.11 1.09 -2.29
CA HIS A 354 1.96 0.92 -3.15
C HIS A 354 1.15 -0.34 -2.83
N LEU A 355 -0.12 -0.28 -3.22
CA LEU A 355 -1.07 -1.39 -3.21
C LEU A 355 -1.41 -1.71 -4.66
N ALA A 356 -1.13 -2.94 -5.10
CA ALA A 356 -1.52 -3.42 -6.41
C ALA A 356 -2.88 -4.10 -6.34
N MET A 357 -3.84 -3.60 -7.13
CA MET A 357 -5.20 -4.11 -7.19
C MET A 357 -5.47 -4.68 -8.57
N ALA A 358 -5.85 -5.96 -8.61
CA ALA A 358 -6.11 -6.68 -9.84
C ALA A 358 -7.49 -6.33 -10.43
N SER A 359 -7.58 -6.39 -11.76
CA SER A 359 -8.84 -6.41 -12.52
C SER A 359 -8.77 -7.50 -13.58
N ASP A 360 -9.92 -8.11 -13.87
CA ASP A 360 -10.05 -9.10 -14.95
C ASP A 360 -10.29 -8.43 -16.32
N ASP A 361 -10.63 -7.14 -16.34
CA ASP A 361 -10.68 -6.27 -17.53
C ASP A 361 -10.12 -4.89 -17.17
N LEU A 362 -8.79 -4.82 -17.10
CA LEU A 362 -8.09 -3.62 -16.65
C LEU A 362 -8.36 -2.41 -17.55
N LEU A 363 -8.48 -2.60 -18.86
CA LEU A 363 -8.74 -1.51 -19.79
C LEU A 363 -10.13 -0.89 -19.54
N ALA A 364 -11.15 -1.71 -19.29
CA ALA A 364 -12.46 -1.22 -18.89
C ALA A 364 -12.45 -0.51 -17.53
N THR A 365 -11.77 -1.09 -16.54
CA THR A 365 -11.60 -0.47 -15.22
C THR A 365 -10.93 0.90 -15.35
N LEU A 366 -9.83 1.00 -16.09
CA LEU A 366 -9.08 2.24 -16.27
C LEU A 366 -9.85 3.30 -17.05
N ARG A 367 -10.69 2.93 -18.03
CA ARG A 367 -11.60 3.87 -18.69
C ARG A 367 -12.51 4.57 -17.67
N LYS A 368 -13.06 3.83 -16.71
CA LYS A 368 -13.92 4.38 -15.67
C LYS A 368 -13.15 5.23 -14.65
N ILE A 369 -12.00 4.74 -14.18
CA ILE A 369 -11.14 5.48 -13.25
C ILE A 369 -10.68 6.81 -13.88
N ARG A 370 -10.20 6.79 -15.13
CA ARG A 370 -9.76 8.00 -15.85
C ARG A 370 -10.90 8.94 -16.23
N ALA A 371 -12.14 8.45 -16.35
CA ALA A 371 -13.30 9.31 -16.59
C ALA A 371 -13.60 10.26 -15.42
N ARG A 372 -13.05 9.97 -14.23
CA ARG A 372 -13.08 10.88 -13.08
C ARG A 372 -11.73 11.59 -12.94
N PRO A 373 -11.59 12.83 -13.42
CA PRO A 373 -10.33 13.56 -13.33
C PRO A 373 -10.02 13.98 -11.88
N ALA A 374 -8.76 14.27 -11.59
CA ALA A 374 -8.33 14.73 -10.26
C ALA A 374 -9.00 16.03 -9.80
N SER A 375 -9.36 16.92 -10.75
CA SER A 375 -10.16 18.12 -10.47
C SER A 375 -11.57 17.82 -9.92
N MET A 376 -12.03 16.58 -10.06
CA MET A 376 -13.28 16.06 -9.51
C MET A 376 -13.05 14.94 -8.48
N GLY A 377 -11.88 14.93 -7.84
CA GLY A 377 -11.54 13.98 -6.78
C GLY A 377 -11.06 12.61 -7.26
N GLY A 378 -10.74 12.44 -8.54
CA GLY A 378 -10.13 11.22 -9.06
C GLY A 378 -8.63 11.08 -8.77
N PHE A 379 -8.01 10.09 -9.41
CA PHE A 379 -6.57 9.82 -9.34
C PHE A 379 -5.89 10.17 -10.66
N GLU A 380 -4.72 10.79 -10.57
CA GLU A 380 -3.85 10.99 -11.73
C GLU A 380 -2.89 9.81 -11.87
N PHE A 381 -2.32 9.64 -13.05
CA PHE A 381 -1.40 8.56 -13.36
C PHE A 381 0.00 9.09 -13.66
N LEU A 382 1.01 8.23 -13.47
CA LEU A 382 2.37 8.53 -13.91
C LEU A 382 2.40 8.78 -15.44
N PRO A 383 3.43 9.48 -15.94
CA PRO A 383 3.58 9.75 -17.36
C PRO A 383 3.50 8.49 -18.22
N THR A 384 2.73 8.56 -19.31
CA THR A 384 2.61 7.49 -20.29
C THR A 384 3.96 7.22 -20.97
N PRO A 385 4.37 5.94 -21.16
CA PRO A 385 5.52 5.61 -21.99
C PRO A 385 5.42 6.21 -23.41
N PRO A 386 6.55 6.55 -24.06
CA PRO A 386 6.53 7.14 -25.39
C PRO A 386 5.98 6.15 -26.45
N PRO A 387 5.46 6.61 -27.61
CA PRO A 387 4.92 5.70 -28.65
C PRO A 387 5.87 4.57 -29.08
N SER A 388 7.18 4.82 -29.08
CA SER A 388 8.21 3.82 -29.40
C SER A 388 8.23 2.63 -28.43
N TYR A 389 7.76 2.81 -27.19
CA TYR A 389 7.54 1.73 -26.24
C TYR A 389 6.52 0.72 -26.78
N TYR A 390 5.37 1.22 -27.25
CA TYR A 390 4.29 0.39 -27.76
C TYR A 390 4.64 -0.31 -29.08
N ASP A 391 5.53 0.26 -29.89
CA ASP A 391 6.12 -0.47 -31.02
C ASP A 391 6.91 -1.71 -30.56
N GLY A 392 7.57 -1.64 -29.40
CA GLY A 392 8.20 -2.78 -28.75
C GLY A 392 7.18 -3.78 -28.22
N VAL A 393 6.08 -3.31 -27.63
CA VAL A 393 4.97 -4.16 -27.17
C VAL A 393 4.35 -4.93 -28.34
N ARG A 394 4.06 -4.28 -29.48
CA ARG A 394 3.55 -4.92 -30.71
C ARG A 394 4.41 -6.11 -31.14
N ARG A 395 5.73 -5.96 -31.09
CA ARG A 395 6.68 -7.03 -31.46
C ARG A 395 6.74 -8.17 -30.44
N ARG A 396 6.57 -7.88 -29.15
CA ARG A 396 6.74 -8.87 -28.06
C ARG A 396 5.44 -9.58 -27.66
N ILE A 397 4.29 -8.90 -27.79
CA ILE A 397 2.99 -9.29 -27.19
C ILE A 397 1.87 -9.36 -28.23
N GLY A 398 2.14 -9.05 -29.51
CA GLY A 398 1.11 -9.01 -30.57
C GLY A 398 0.42 -10.34 -30.88
N ASP A 399 0.95 -11.46 -30.35
CA ASP A 399 0.34 -12.80 -30.36
C ASP A 399 -0.70 -13.01 -29.24
N VAL A 400 -0.68 -12.18 -28.19
CA VAL A 400 -1.62 -12.26 -27.04
C VAL A 400 -2.61 -11.10 -27.04
N LEU A 401 -2.14 -9.88 -27.31
CA LEU A 401 -2.98 -8.68 -27.40
C LEU A 401 -3.20 -8.28 -28.84
N SER A 402 -4.45 -7.99 -29.20
CA SER A 402 -4.78 -7.42 -30.51
C SER A 402 -4.26 -6.00 -30.67
N GLU A 403 -4.06 -5.54 -31.91
CA GLU A 403 -3.65 -4.15 -32.19
C GLU A 403 -4.60 -3.10 -31.58
N ALA A 404 -5.91 -3.41 -31.49
CA ALA A 404 -6.88 -2.54 -30.83
C ALA A 404 -6.61 -2.43 -29.33
N GLN A 405 -6.30 -3.54 -28.65
CA GLN A 405 -5.96 -3.55 -27.23
C GLN A 405 -4.62 -2.86 -26.96
N ILE A 406 -3.61 -3.05 -27.82
CA ILE A 406 -2.33 -2.36 -27.68
C ILE A 406 -2.50 -0.85 -27.85
N LYS A 407 -3.35 -0.41 -28.80
CA LYS A 407 -3.69 1.01 -28.95
C LYS A 407 -4.43 1.55 -27.74
N GLU A 408 -5.35 0.79 -27.15
CA GLU A 408 -6.03 1.17 -25.91
C GLU A 408 -5.06 1.25 -24.72
N CYS A 409 -4.08 0.35 -24.64
CA CYS A 409 -2.97 0.45 -23.67
C CYS A 409 -2.19 1.75 -23.86
N GLU A 410 -1.87 2.13 -25.10
CA GLU A 410 -1.19 3.39 -25.42
C GLU A 410 -1.99 4.62 -25.02
N GLU A 411 -3.29 4.64 -25.32
CA GLU A 411 -4.21 5.72 -24.95
C GLU A 411 -4.38 5.86 -23.42
N LEU A 412 -4.39 4.72 -22.71
CA LEU A 412 -4.55 4.68 -21.25
C LEU A 412 -3.21 4.72 -20.49
N GLY A 413 -2.07 4.66 -21.16
CA GLY A 413 -0.74 4.67 -20.55
C GLY A 413 -0.38 3.39 -19.79
N VAL A 414 -0.87 2.23 -20.24
CA VAL A 414 -0.65 0.93 -19.60
C VAL A 414 0.67 0.32 -20.06
N MET A 415 1.51 -0.07 -19.11
CA MET A 415 2.73 -0.83 -19.36
C MET A 415 2.40 -2.31 -19.54
N VAL A 416 3.08 -2.98 -20.47
CA VAL A 416 2.82 -4.37 -20.83
C VAL A 416 4.14 -5.12 -20.96
N ASP A 417 4.26 -6.21 -20.20
CA ASP A 417 5.41 -7.12 -20.28
C ASP A 417 4.96 -8.56 -20.42
N ARG A 418 5.84 -9.37 -21.02
CA ARG A 418 5.74 -10.84 -20.94
C ARG A 418 6.69 -11.25 -19.84
N GLY A 419 6.12 -11.72 -18.74
CA GLY A 419 6.92 -12.27 -17.65
C GLY A 419 7.10 -13.77 -17.79
N ASP A 420 7.36 -14.40 -16.65
CA ASP A 420 7.67 -15.82 -16.58
C ASP A 420 6.46 -16.69 -17.02
N ASP A 421 6.75 -17.93 -17.44
CA ASP A 421 5.75 -18.93 -17.87
C ASP A 421 4.79 -18.46 -19.00
N ASP A 422 5.27 -17.58 -19.88
CA ASP A 422 4.49 -16.93 -20.95
C ASP A 422 3.29 -16.11 -20.46
N GLY A 423 3.26 -15.75 -19.17
CA GLY A 423 2.26 -14.85 -18.62
C GLY A 423 2.46 -13.41 -19.09
N VAL A 424 1.37 -12.72 -19.43
CA VAL A 424 1.38 -11.31 -19.81
C VAL A 424 0.85 -10.47 -18.66
N VAL A 425 1.58 -9.41 -18.31
CA VAL A 425 1.24 -8.50 -17.21
C VAL A 425 1.00 -7.10 -17.77
N LEU A 426 -0.22 -6.61 -17.58
CA LEU A 426 -0.59 -5.22 -17.84
C LEU A 426 -0.58 -4.49 -16.50
N GLN A 427 0.09 -3.36 -16.40
CA GLN A 427 0.12 -2.59 -15.17
C GLN A 427 0.19 -1.08 -15.40
N ILE A 428 -0.32 -0.31 -14.46
CA ILE A 428 -0.23 1.15 -14.45
C ILE A 428 -0.27 1.68 -13.02
N PHE A 429 0.47 2.77 -12.77
CA PHE A 429 0.57 3.39 -11.46
C PHE A 429 -0.07 4.77 -11.45
N THR A 430 -0.74 5.08 -10.35
CA THR A 430 -1.17 6.44 -10.06
C THR A 430 0.05 7.33 -9.78
N LYS A 431 -0.11 8.65 -9.87
CA LYS A 431 0.68 9.58 -9.06
C LYS A 431 0.41 9.36 -7.58
N PRO A 432 1.17 9.99 -6.66
CA PRO A 432 0.90 9.88 -5.23
C PRO A 432 -0.57 10.18 -4.89
N VAL A 433 -1.17 9.33 -4.06
CA VAL A 433 -2.59 9.48 -3.68
C VAL A 433 -2.82 10.41 -2.51
N GLY A 434 -1.75 10.82 -1.82
CA GLY A 434 -1.78 11.89 -0.81
C GLY A 434 -0.95 13.10 -1.25
N ASP A 435 -0.70 14.01 -0.33
CA ASP A 435 0.05 15.24 -0.61
C ASP A 435 1.56 15.02 -0.78
N ARG A 436 2.10 13.93 -0.23
CA ARG A 436 3.53 13.60 -0.25
C ARG A 436 3.85 12.58 -1.34
N PRO A 437 5.04 12.62 -1.95
CA PRO A 437 5.49 11.65 -2.96
C PRO A 437 5.80 10.28 -2.32
N THR A 438 4.77 9.63 -1.79
CA THR A 438 4.87 8.44 -0.95
C THR A 438 3.98 7.33 -1.49
N LEU A 439 2.76 7.18 -0.97
CA LEU A 439 1.83 6.13 -1.34
C LEU A 439 1.30 6.33 -2.78
N LEU A 440 1.38 5.28 -3.59
CA LEU A 440 0.78 5.16 -4.93
C LEU A 440 -0.19 3.97 -4.95
N LEU A 441 -0.99 3.87 -6.00
CA LEU A 441 -1.78 2.68 -6.30
C LEU A 441 -1.33 2.10 -7.63
N GLU A 442 -1.32 0.78 -7.73
CA GLU A 442 -1.11 0.06 -8.97
C GLU A 442 -2.41 -0.65 -9.37
N PHE A 443 -2.72 -0.62 -10.65
CA PHE A 443 -3.77 -1.45 -11.23
C PHE A 443 -3.14 -2.43 -12.20
N ILE A 444 -3.45 -3.70 -12.02
CA ILE A 444 -2.76 -4.81 -12.69
C ILE A 444 -3.77 -5.81 -13.28
N GLN A 445 -3.41 -6.42 -14.41
CA GLN A 445 -4.08 -7.59 -14.94
C GLN A 445 -3.04 -8.60 -15.40
N ARG A 446 -3.24 -9.85 -14.98
CA ARG A 446 -2.39 -10.99 -15.35
C ARG A 446 -3.14 -11.89 -16.31
N ILE A 447 -2.56 -12.16 -17.47
CA ILE A 447 -3.13 -13.02 -18.51
C ILE A 447 -2.22 -14.24 -18.67
N GLY A 448 -2.79 -15.44 -18.61
CA GLY A 448 -2.05 -16.70 -18.74
C GLY A 448 -1.99 -17.50 -17.44
N CYS A 449 -1.07 -18.46 -17.37
CA CYS A 449 -0.83 -19.36 -16.21
C CYS A 449 -2.10 -19.94 -15.57
N MET A 450 -3.07 -20.31 -16.41
CA MET A 450 -4.29 -20.99 -15.97
C MET A 450 -3.90 -22.38 -15.48
N GLY A 451 -3.85 -22.55 -14.16
CA GLY A 451 -3.58 -23.82 -13.52
C GLY A 451 -4.82 -24.73 -13.52
N LYS A 452 -4.59 -26.04 -13.44
CA LYS A 452 -5.62 -27.04 -13.13
C LYS A 452 -5.68 -27.30 -11.63
N ASP A 453 -5.88 -26.27 -10.80
CA ASP A 453 -6.40 -26.58 -9.47
C ASP A 453 -7.84 -27.11 -9.62
N GLU A 454 -8.39 -27.75 -8.59
CA GLU A 454 -9.72 -28.38 -8.66
C GLU A 454 -10.86 -27.38 -9.00
N ASN A 455 -10.55 -26.07 -8.98
CA ASN A 455 -11.47 -24.96 -9.21
C ASN A 455 -11.15 -24.11 -10.47
N GLY A 456 -10.11 -24.42 -11.23
CA GLY A 456 -9.68 -23.67 -12.43
C GLY A 456 -9.16 -22.25 -12.18
N LYS A 457 -8.60 -21.95 -11.00
CA LYS A 457 -8.08 -20.62 -10.64
C LYS A 457 -6.70 -20.36 -11.27
N GLN A 458 -6.45 -19.10 -11.65
CA GLN A 458 -5.13 -18.65 -12.10
C GLN A 458 -4.13 -18.77 -10.94
N ARG A 459 -2.94 -19.30 -11.22
CA ARG A 459 -1.86 -19.34 -10.22
C ARG A 459 -1.50 -17.92 -9.79
N GLY A 460 -1.29 -17.74 -8.49
CA GLY A 460 -0.75 -16.49 -7.95
C GLY A 460 0.54 -16.06 -8.65
N ALA A 461 0.77 -14.76 -8.78
CA ALA A 461 1.92 -14.18 -9.47
C ALA A 461 2.13 -14.62 -10.93
N CYS A 462 1.08 -15.00 -11.68
CA CYS A 462 1.21 -15.34 -13.10
C CYS A 462 1.89 -14.22 -13.91
N GLY A 463 2.91 -14.57 -14.71
CA GLY A 463 3.75 -13.58 -15.40
C GLY A 463 4.80 -12.94 -14.48
N GLY A 464 5.08 -13.53 -13.31
CA GLY A 464 6.10 -13.06 -12.36
C GLY A 464 5.91 -11.60 -11.94
N PHE A 465 7.01 -10.89 -11.68
CA PHE A 465 6.97 -9.46 -11.32
C PHE A 465 7.19 -8.52 -12.53
N ALA A 466 7.12 -9.03 -13.76
CA ALA A 466 7.30 -8.25 -14.99
C ALA A 466 8.50 -7.28 -14.94
N ARG A 467 9.73 -7.84 -14.95
CA ARG A 467 10.98 -7.06 -14.78
C ARG A 467 11.06 -5.85 -15.70
N GLY A 468 10.61 -5.98 -16.95
CA GLY A 468 10.59 -4.88 -17.91
C GLY A 468 9.66 -3.74 -17.46
N ASN A 469 8.44 -4.08 -17.01
CA ASN A 469 7.53 -3.08 -16.47
C ASN A 469 8.08 -2.43 -15.18
N THR A 470 8.88 -3.14 -14.38
CA THR A 470 9.55 -2.55 -13.21
C THR A 470 10.52 -1.44 -13.63
N THR A 471 11.32 -1.68 -14.67
CA THR A 471 12.20 -0.65 -15.25
C THR A 471 11.40 0.54 -15.80
N ASP A 472 10.29 0.27 -16.50
CA ASP A 472 9.43 1.32 -17.05
C ASP A 472 8.76 2.15 -15.94
N PHE A 473 8.37 1.53 -14.83
CA PHE A 473 7.86 2.21 -13.64
C PHE A 473 8.91 3.15 -13.03
N ILE A 474 10.16 2.68 -12.84
CA ILE A 474 11.25 3.52 -12.31
C ILE A 474 11.44 4.74 -13.20
N LYS A 475 11.48 4.53 -14.53
CA LYS A 475 11.60 5.62 -15.51
C LYS A 475 10.42 6.59 -15.47
N ALA A 476 9.18 6.10 -15.41
CA ALA A 476 8.00 6.95 -15.33
C ALA A 476 7.99 7.79 -14.04
N TYR A 477 8.47 7.23 -12.93
CA TYR A 477 8.64 7.95 -11.68
C TYR A 477 9.75 9.00 -11.77
N GLU A 478 10.90 8.68 -12.38
CA GLU A 478 11.98 9.65 -12.62
C GLU A 478 11.51 10.85 -13.45
N ASP A 479 10.74 10.58 -14.51
CA ASP A 479 10.16 11.63 -15.35
C ASP A 479 9.17 12.49 -14.57
N TYR A 480 8.37 11.89 -13.68
CA TYR A 480 7.51 12.63 -12.77
C TYR A 480 8.31 13.49 -11.77
N ASP A 481 9.34 12.95 -11.13
CA ASP A 481 10.21 13.68 -10.20
C ASP A 481 10.88 14.88 -10.89
N LYS A 482 11.30 14.74 -12.15
CA LYS A 482 11.84 15.85 -12.96
C LYS A 482 10.82 16.98 -13.14
N THR A 483 9.52 16.68 -13.19
CA THR A 483 8.49 17.73 -13.27
C THR A 483 8.31 18.48 -11.95
N LEU A 484 8.63 17.86 -10.82
CA LEU A 484 8.57 18.50 -9.50
C LEU A 484 9.78 19.42 -9.25
N ASP A 485 10.94 19.06 -9.80
CA ASP A 485 12.18 19.85 -9.72
C ASP A 485 12.20 21.05 -10.68
N ALA A 486 11.26 21.14 -11.62
CA ALA A 486 11.23 22.18 -12.62
C ALA A 486 11.00 23.57 -11.99
N PRO A 487 11.79 24.61 -12.33
CA PRO A 487 11.57 25.95 -11.80
C PRO A 487 10.17 26.43 -12.19
N ALA A 488 9.46 27.04 -11.23
CA ALA A 488 8.13 27.58 -11.45
C ALA A 488 8.14 28.47 -12.70
N PRO A 489 7.13 28.36 -13.59
CA PRO A 489 7.07 29.18 -14.79
C PRO A 489 7.18 30.65 -14.38
N SER A 490 8.16 31.36 -14.95
CA SER A 490 8.35 32.78 -14.70
C SER A 490 7.04 33.49 -15.00
N GLN A 491 6.43 34.10 -13.99
CA GLN A 491 5.30 35.01 -14.22
C GLN A 491 5.83 36.18 -15.05
N THR A 492 5.64 36.10 -16.36
CA THR A 492 5.77 37.25 -17.25
C THR A 492 4.57 38.14 -16.96
N ASN A 493 4.82 39.23 -16.22
CA ASN A 493 3.87 40.34 -16.02
C ASN A 493 3.37 40.91 -17.35
#